data_AF-A0A6G8NTV6-F1
#
_entry.id   AF-A0A6G8NTV6-F1
#
_cell.length_a   1.000
_cell.length_b   1.000
_cell.length_c   1.000
_cell.angle_alpha   90.00
_cell.angle_beta   90.00
_cell.angle_gamma   90.00
#
_symmetry.space_group_name_H-M   'P 1'
#
loop_
_entity.id
_entity.type
_entity.pdbx_description
1 polymer ?
#
loop_
_entity_poly.entity_id
_entity_poly.type
_entity_poly.pdbx_seq_one_letter_code
_entity_poly.pdbx_strand_id
1 'polypeptide(L)'
;MSTTLEGTNESPNHGHGHPEWRDNSPPPVSEDLNAIANDTTTVAPAEVAADAPFSPLQSRRHQMYPYLTVEEIDRMRRFGNVQYWRAGELMFEVGVPGPGMFVLLNGRVRVTRRDGLGHVHLVVESEPGQFLAEVGQLSGKPALVDGHAMDDVEAILIAPDRLRALLVAEAELGERIMRSLILRRVGLIEKGSGPILVGQSNDGQLISLQGFLSRNGYPHTVIDACSDPEAIALLERISTSKADFPLVICPDGTVMRAPDENELASQLGWLPEFDPAHIYDVAVVGAGPAGLATAVYAASEGLSVAVFDCRAPGGQAGASSRIENYLGFPTGISGQALAGRAFVQAQKFGAHIAIPTEIKALHCNCTPIQIELMNGKRVSSHTVVIATGAAYRRPNIVGLEKFEGHGTYYWASPVEAKLCKGSEVVLVGGGNSAGQAVVYLASHAARVHLLIRGPGLELSMSKYLIDRIAALPNVTVHARTQIESLEGDGRTLAAVHCKTPDGPLKLDVRHLFLFTGANPNTGWLRGCNVNTDAKGFVLTGPAAHGGHADCSSSLETSVPGVFAIGDVRSASTKRVAAAVGEGAAVVSQIHGLLAERQELALKAGAVE
;
A
#
# COMPACT_ATOMS: atom_id res chain seq x y z
N MET A 1 -58.71 -19.65 26.24
CA MET A 1 -57.79 -19.00 27.19
C MET A 1 -57.04 -17.95 26.37
N SER A 2 -57.63 -16.81 26.00
CA SER A 2 -58.40 -15.81 26.80
C SER A 2 -57.46 -15.10 27.78
N THR A 3 -57.31 -13.78 27.83
CA THR A 3 -58.23 -12.62 27.56
C THR A 3 -57.47 -11.44 26.88
N THR A 4 -58.02 -10.69 25.90
CA THR A 4 -58.73 -9.36 25.98
C THR A 4 -58.05 -8.31 26.89
N LEU A 5 -57.94 -7.00 26.56
CA LEU A 5 -58.81 -5.97 25.90
C LEU A 5 -58.00 -5.12 24.87
N GLU A 6 -58.50 -4.41 23.84
CA GLU A 6 -59.51 -3.31 23.68
C GLU A 6 -59.13 -1.97 24.37
N GLY A 7 -59.20 -0.77 23.75
CA GLY A 7 -59.49 -0.37 22.35
C GLY A 7 -59.62 1.18 22.16
N THR A 8 -59.58 1.66 20.89
CA THR A 8 -60.16 2.94 20.31
C THR A 8 -59.88 4.34 20.97
N ASN A 9 -60.11 5.53 20.38
CA ASN A 9 -60.60 5.98 19.05
C ASN A 9 -60.08 7.38 18.59
N GLU A 10 -60.18 7.65 17.27
CA GLU A 10 -60.51 8.94 16.59
C GLU A 10 -59.68 10.26 16.68
N SER A 11 -59.84 11.08 15.62
CA SER A 11 -59.37 12.47 15.41
C SER A 11 -60.61 13.45 15.45
N PRO A 12 -60.68 14.74 14.97
CA PRO A 12 -59.93 15.40 13.87
C PRO A 12 -59.71 16.97 13.91
N ASN A 13 -58.92 17.46 12.94
CA ASN A 13 -58.93 18.72 12.14
C ASN A 13 -59.12 20.19 12.67
N HIS A 14 -58.67 21.13 11.79
CA HIS A 14 -58.78 22.63 11.76
C HIS A 14 -57.66 23.46 12.45
N GLY A 15 -57.24 24.65 11.94
CA GLY A 15 -57.44 25.25 10.61
C GLY A 15 -57.19 26.79 10.49
N HIS A 16 -56.37 27.22 9.50
CA HIS A 16 -56.19 28.59 8.91
C HIS A 16 -55.70 29.80 9.76
N GLY A 17 -54.93 30.72 9.12
CA GLY A 17 -54.68 32.10 9.61
C GLY A 17 -53.41 32.84 9.09
N HIS A 18 -53.57 34.00 8.44
CA HIS A 18 -52.56 34.98 7.93
C HIS A 18 -53.06 36.42 8.30
N PRO A 19 -52.40 37.59 8.03
CA PRO A 19 -51.02 37.91 7.59
C PRO A 19 -50.35 39.14 8.33
N GLU A 20 -49.16 39.57 7.84
CA GLU A 20 -48.52 40.92 7.77
C GLU A 20 -48.81 42.10 8.73
N TRP A 21 -47.76 42.90 8.99
CA TRP A 21 -47.74 44.39 8.93
C TRP A 21 -46.33 44.93 8.58
N ARG A 22 -46.20 46.19 8.12
CA ARG A 22 -44.94 46.89 7.75
C ARG A 22 -44.76 48.22 8.49
N ASP A 23 -43.53 48.74 8.48
CA ASP A 23 -43.21 50.18 8.48
C ASP A 23 -42.04 50.47 7.49
N ASN A 24 -41.72 51.74 7.15
CA ASN A 24 -40.74 52.12 6.12
C ASN A 24 -40.35 53.62 6.16
N SER A 25 -39.09 54.00 6.46
CA SER A 25 -38.51 55.33 6.11
C SER A 25 -36.95 55.43 6.19
N PRO A 26 -36.28 56.37 5.46
CA PRO A 26 -34.83 56.30 5.18
C PRO A 26 -34.05 57.66 5.42
N PRO A 27 -33.11 58.22 4.59
CA PRO A 27 -31.80 58.72 5.11
C PRO A 27 -31.38 60.16 4.68
N PRO A 28 -30.13 60.56 4.97
CA PRO A 28 -29.30 61.41 4.07
C PRO A 28 -27.89 60.77 3.85
N VAL A 29 -27.15 60.86 2.73
CA VAL A 29 -26.91 61.90 1.69
C VAL A 29 -26.13 63.10 2.26
N SER A 30 -25.05 63.63 1.67
CA SER A 30 -24.39 63.48 0.35
C SER A 30 -22.93 62.89 0.53
N GLU A 31 -21.87 63.08 -0.26
CA GLU A 31 -21.58 63.93 -1.44
C GLU A 31 -20.45 63.39 -2.36
N ASP A 32 -20.26 64.13 -3.46
CA ASP A 32 -19.37 64.04 -4.64
C ASP A 32 -17.92 64.59 -4.41
N LEU A 33 -16.91 64.56 -5.32
CA LEU A 33 -16.82 64.18 -6.75
C LEU A 33 -15.36 63.76 -7.17
N ASN A 34 -15.24 63.22 -8.40
CA ASN A 34 -14.06 62.62 -9.07
C ASN A 34 -12.77 63.46 -9.27
N ALA A 35 -11.61 62.76 -9.39
CA ALA A 35 -10.57 63.08 -10.38
C ALA A 35 -9.62 61.89 -10.74
N ILE A 36 -9.78 61.34 -11.96
CA ILE A 36 -8.76 61.03 -13.00
C ILE A 36 -7.38 60.44 -12.57
N ALA A 37 -6.82 59.39 -13.19
CA ALA A 37 -7.31 58.32 -14.10
C ALA A 37 -6.20 57.27 -14.35
N ASN A 38 -6.57 56.03 -14.70
CA ASN A 38 -6.11 55.35 -15.94
C ASN A 38 -6.83 54.00 -16.08
N ASP A 39 -7.25 53.66 -17.31
CA ASP A 39 -8.01 52.46 -17.65
C ASP A 39 -7.29 51.65 -18.74
N THR A 40 -7.17 50.34 -18.52
CA THR A 40 -6.99 49.32 -19.57
C THR A 40 -7.65 48.00 -19.15
N THR A 41 -8.98 47.98 -19.12
CA THR A 41 -9.85 46.85 -19.52
C THR A 41 -9.33 45.43 -19.27
N THR A 42 -9.76 44.79 -18.18
CA THR A 42 -9.63 43.34 -18.00
C THR A 42 -10.77 42.58 -18.69
N VAL A 43 -10.44 41.68 -19.62
CA VAL A 43 -11.40 40.68 -20.14
C VAL A 43 -11.38 39.47 -19.21
N ALA A 44 -12.54 39.09 -18.67
CA ALA A 44 -12.66 37.98 -17.72
C ALA A 44 -12.48 36.61 -18.41
N PRO A 45 -11.60 35.73 -17.91
CA PRO A 45 -11.59 34.32 -18.27
C PRO A 45 -12.85 33.61 -17.75
N ALA A 46 -13.37 32.64 -18.50
CA ALA A 46 -14.58 31.90 -18.14
C ALA A 46 -14.36 30.93 -16.96
N GLU A 47 -15.44 30.64 -16.23
CA GLU A 47 -15.44 29.72 -15.10
C GLU A 47 -15.09 28.29 -15.52
N VAL A 48 -13.96 27.77 -15.03
CA VAL A 48 -13.67 26.33 -14.99
C VAL A 48 -13.79 25.90 -13.52
N ALA A 49 -14.64 24.90 -13.27
CA ALA A 49 -15.08 24.55 -11.91
C ALA A 49 -13.90 24.13 -10.99
N ALA A 50 -13.63 24.96 -9.98
CA ALA A 50 -12.50 24.81 -9.06
C ALA A 50 -12.84 23.93 -7.84
N ASP A 51 -13.00 22.62 -8.06
CA ASP A 51 -13.45 21.67 -7.03
C ASP A 51 -12.29 21.13 -6.17
N ALA A 52 -11.66 22.00 -5.36
CA ALA A 52 -10.58 21.62 -4.43
C ALA A 52 -10.43 22.56 -3.18
N PRO A 53 -11.44 22.68 -2.31
CA PRO A 53 -11.33 23.48 -1.09
C PRO A 53 -10.42 22.81 -0.03
N PHE A 54 -9.20 23.32 0.13
CA PHE A 54 -8.17 22.94 1.13
C PHE A 54 -7.70 21.47 1.15
N SER A 55 -6.45 21.20 0.77
CA SER A 55 -5.83 19.89 1.07
C SER A 55 -5.74 19.66 2.59
N PRO A 56 -6.15 18.49 3.12
CA PRO A 56 -6.01 18.14 4.53
C PRO A 56 -4.56 18.11 5.05
N LEU A 57 -3.54 18.18 4.19
CA LEU A 57 -2.14 18.36 4.60
C LEU A 57 -1.82 19.82 4.94
N GLN A 58 -2.48 20.80 4.32
CA GLN A 58 -2.15 22.22 4.50
C GLN A 58 -2.42 22.68 5.94
N SER A 59 -3.53 22.22 6.54
CA SER A 59 -3.83 22.43 7.97
C SER A 59 -2.86 21.70 8.92
N ARG A 60 -2.14 20.70 8.42
CA ARG A 60 -1.13 19.90 9.16
C ARG A 60 0.31 20.33 8.88
N ARG A 61 0.55 21.46 8.21
CA ARG A 61 1.91 21.97 7.91
C ARG A 61 2.78 22.10 9.17
N HIS A 62 2.20 22.48 10.31
CA HIS A 62 2.89 22.54 11.61
C HIS A 62 3.39 21.18 12.13
N GLN A 63 2.80 20.07 11.66
CA GLN A 63 3.22 18.69 11.97
C GLN A 63 4.25 18.16 10.97
N MET A 64 4.26 18.71 9.75
CA MET A 64 5.27 18.43 8.72
C MET A 64 6.58 19.20 8.96
N TYR A 65 6.51 20.41 9.52
CA TYR A 65 7.67 21.27 9.77
C TYR A 65 7.61 21.83 11.20
N PRO A 66 7.72 20.97 12.23
CA PRO A 66 7.80 21.41 13.61
C PRO A 66 9.17 22.04 13.90
N TYR A 67 9.19 23.03 14.78
CA TYR A 67 10.42 23.47 15.44
C TYR A 67 10.71 22.60 16.66
N LEU A 68 11.99 22.39 16.93
CA LEU A 68 12.54 21.71 18.08
C LEU A 68 12.98 22.74 19.14
N THR A 69 12.86 22.40 20.42
CA THR A 69 13.46 23.23 21.47
C THR A 69 14.98 23.03 21.54
N VAL A 70 15.72 23.95 22.17
CA VAL A 70 17.17 23.79 22.41
C VAL A 70 17.45 22.49 23.18
N GLU A 71 16.64 22.18 24.19
CA GLU A 71 16.71 20.94 24.99
C GLU A 71 16.41 19.67 24.18
N GLU A 72 15.64 19.76 23.10
CA GLU A 72 15.45 18.66 22.16
C GLU A 72 16.68 18.50 21.26
N ILE A 73 17.19 19.59 20.69
CA ILE A 73 18.38 19.59 19.84
C ILE A 73 19.60 19.03 20.59
N ASP A 74 19.82 19.45 21.83
CA ASP A 74 20.94 18.96 22.65
C ASP A 74 20.78 17.48 23.04
N ARG A 75 19.55 16.99 23.26
CA ARG A 75 19.28 15.54 23.39
C ARG A 75 19.52 14.78 22.09
N MET A 76 19.36 15.41 20.93
CA MET A 76 19.63 14.81 19.62
C MET A 76 21.13 14.73 19.29
N ARG A 77 21.98 15.63 19.83
CA ARG A 77 23.43 15.65 19.58
C ARG A 77 24.12 14.30 19.82
N ARG A 78 23.68 13.51 20.80
CA ARG A 78 24.27 12.18 21.10
C ARG A 78 24.04 11.11 20.02
N PHE A 79 23.17 11.37 19.05
CA PHE A 79 22.87 10.45 17.95
C PHE A 79 23.57 10.82 16.62
N GLY A 80 24.16 12.01 16.51
CA GLY A 80 24.76 12.48 15.25
C GLY A 80 26.05 13.27 15.43
N ASN A 81 26.58 13.75 14.31
CA ASN A 81 27.77 14.59 14.28
C ASN A 81 27.43 15.96 13.69
N VAL A 82 27.99 17.04 14.24
CA VAL A 82 27.89 18.37 13.63
C VAL A 82 28.72 18.39 12.34
N GLN A 83 28.11 18.87 11.26
CA GLN A 83 28.71 19.07 9.96
C GLN A 83 28.34 20.46 9.42
N TYR A 84 29.13 20.92 8.44
CA TYR A 84 29.07 22.28 7.90
C TYR A 84 29.01 22.22 6.37
N TRP A 85 28.18 23.10 5.79
CA TRP A 85 28.04 23.31 4.36
C TRP A 85 28.11 24.81 4.07
N ARG A 86 28.70 25.19 2.95
CA ARG A 86 28.77 26.60 2.51
C ARG A 86 27.52 26.99 1.74
N ALA A 87 27.23 28.29 1.70
CA ALA A 87 26.18 28.85 0.86
C ALA A 87 26.32 28.37 -0.61
N GLY A 88 25.27 27.73 -1.13
CA GLY A 88 25.22 27.14 -2.47
C GLY A 88 25.57 25.64 -2.55
N GLU A 89 26.13 25.03 -1.50
CA GLU A 89 26.44 23.59 -1.49
C GLU A 89 25.19 22.70 -1.39
N LEU A 90 25.28 21.52 -1.99
CA LEU A 90 24.22 20.51 -2.02
C LEU A 90 24.41 19.54 -0.84
N MET A 91 23.43 19.49 0.06
CA MET A 91 23.44 18.64 1.25
C MET A 91 22.95 17.21 0.96
N PHE A 92 22.03 17.07 -0.01
CA PHE A 92 21.50 15.81 -0.52
C PHE A 92 20.84 16.04 -1.89
N GLU A 93 20.88 15.02 -2.75
CA GLU A 93 20.38 15.10 -4.13
C GLU A 93 19.31 14.04 -4.42
N VAL A 94 18.32 14.40 -5.25
CA VAL A 94 17.37 13.46 -5.86
C VAL A 94 18.08 12.23 -6.44
N GLY A 95 17.58 11.04 -6.12
CA GLY A 95 18.11 9.77 -6.64
C GLY A 95 19.38 9.25 -5.94
N VAL A 96 20.10 10.10 -5.18
CA VAL A 96 21.29 9.70 -4.42
C VAL A 96 20.88 9.20 -3.02
N PRO A 97 21.43 8.07 -2.51
CA PRO A 97 21.19 7.57 -1.15
C PRO A 97 21.41 8.65 -0.08
N GLY A 98 20.35 8.98 0.66
CA GLY A 98 20.40 10.07 1.65
C GLY A 98 21.20 9.67 2.90
N PRO A 99 22.16 10.50 3.36
CA PRO A 99 23.11 10.12 4.43
C PRO A 99 22.47 10.05 5.84
N GLY A 100 21.21 10.45 5.99
CA GLY A 100 20.49 10.45 7.26
C GLY A 100 19.52 11.63 7.39
N MET A 101 19.15 11.94 8.62
CA MET A 101 18.38 13.15 8.96
C MET A 101 19.33 14.28 9.37
N PHE A 102 19.06 15.50 8.92
CA PHE A 102 19.79 16.70 9.32
C PHE A 102 18.96 17.50 10.34
N VAL A 103 19.56 17.98 11.43
CA VAL A 103 18.92 18.94 12.36
C VAL A 103 19.66 20.28 12.26
N LEU A 104 18.97 21.32 11.80
CA LEU A 104 19.60 22.60 11.49
C LEU A 104 19.92 23.39 12.77
N LEU A 105 21.18 23.78 12.92
CA LEU A 105 21.68 24.60 14.04
C LEU A 105 21.88 26.05 13.62
N ASN A 106 22.36 26.28 12.40
CA ASN A 106 22.53 27.60 11.80
C ASN A 106 22.33 27.55 10.27
N GLY A 107 22.05 28.70 9.67
CA GLY A 107 21.77 28.85 8.23
C GLY A 107 20.40 28.31 7.81
N ARG A 108 20.01 28.56 6.55
CA ARG A 108 18.77 28.05 5.96
C ARG A 108 19.06 27.08 4.82
N VAL A 109 18.13 26.15 4.62
CA VAL A 109 18.19 25.14 3.54
C VAL A 109 16.94 25.23 2.69
N ARG A 110 17.12 25.37 1.38
CA ARG A 110 16.04 25.27 0.40
C ARG A 110 15.85 23.81 -0.01
N VAL A 111 14.65 23.29 0.21
CA VAL A 111 14.26 21.95 -0.25
C VAL A 111 13.39 22.09 -1.50
N THR A 112 13.85 21.50 -2.59
CA THR A 112 13.21 21.55 -3.91
C THR A 112 12.91 20.16 -4.43
N ARG A 113 11.88 20.04 -5.26
CA ARG A 113 11.62 18.85 -6.09
C ARG A 113 11.81 19.23 -7.55
N ARG A 114 12.22 18.27 -8.37
CA ARG A 114 12.12 18.36 -9.83
C ARG A 114 10.76 17.76 -10.23
N ASP A 115 10.03 18.37 -11.14
CA ASP A 115 8.87 17.75 -11.79
C ASP A 115 9.29 16.99 -13.05
N GLY A 116 8.34 16.33 -13.70
CA GLY A 116 8.61 15.52 -14.89
C GLY A 116 9.10 16.29 -16.12
N LEU A 117 8.88 17.60 -16.17
CA LEU A 117 9.36 18.45 -17.28
C LEU A 117 10.69 19.12 -16.93
N GLY A 118 11.31 18.74 -15.79
CA GLY A 118 12.55 19.30 -15.29
C GLY A 118 12.37 20.61 -14.53
N HIS A 119 11.15 21.10 -14.30
CA HIS A 119 10.94 22.32 -13.54
C HIS A 119 11.27 22.10 -12.06
N VAL A 120 11.93 23.08 -11.45
CA VAL A 120 12.30 23.03 -10.03
C VAL A 120 11.21 23.73 -9.20
N HIS A 121 10.49 22.97 -8.37
CA HIS A 121 9.42 23.47 -7.51
C HIS A 121 9.88 23.53 -6.05
N LEU A 122 9.58 24.63 -5.36
CA LEU A 122 9.83 24.76 -3.92
C LEU A 122 8.94 23.80 -3.11
N VAL A 123 9.54 23.07 -2.17
CA VAL A 123 8.83 22.23 -1.20
C VAL A 123 8.73 22.94 0.15
N VAL A 124 9.87 23.45 0.65
CA VAL A 124 9.99 24.25 1.86
C VAL A 124 11.33 24.98 1.87
N GLU A 125 11.41 26.15 2.50
CA GLU A 125 12.68 26.68 3.02
C GLU A 125 12.67 26.43 4.53
N SER A 126 13.75 25.82 5.04
CA SER A 126 13.87 25.38 6.42
C SER A 126 14.95 26.14 7.17
N GLU A 127 14.67 26.36 8.45
CA GLU A 127 15.37 27.31 9.33
C GLU A 127 16.00 26.59 10.54
N PRO A 128 16.90 27.26 11.29
CA PRO A 128 17.45 26.72 12.54
C PRO A 128 16.36 26.22 13.49
N GLY A 129 16.62 25.07 14.13
CA GLY A 129 15.65 24.36 14.96
C GLY A 129 14.64 23.50 14.20
N GLN A 130 14.67 23.44 12.86
CA GLN A 130 13.95 22.44 12.07
C GLN A 130 14.86 21.25 11.69
N PHE A 131 14.26 20.17 11.18
CA PHE A 131 15.00 19.01 10.67
C PHE A 131 14.55 18.59 9.26
N LEU A 132 15.50 18.03 8.50
CA LEU A 132 15.35 17.57 7.10
C LEU A 132 15.46 16.05 7.05
N ALA A 133 14.36 15.40 6.70
CA ALA A 133 14.22 13.97 6.41
C ALA A 133 12.77 13.67 6.00
N GLU A 134 12.56 12.54 5.35
CA GLU A 134 11.27 11.84 5.23
C GLU A 134 11.46 10.34 5.53
N VAL A 135 10.48 9.48 5.20
CA VAL A 135 10.48 8.04 5.56
C VAL A 135 11.73 7.29 5.04
N GLY A 136 12.24 7.63 3.85
CA GLY A 136 13.38 6.95 3.24
C GLY A 136 14.66 6.98 4.06
N GLN A 137 14.87 8.03 4.88
CA GLN A 137 16.05 8.18 5.73
C GLN A 137 16.09 7.19 6.91
N LEU A 138 14.99 6.51 7.24
CA LEU A 138 14.98 5.40 8.21
C LEU A 138 15.84 4.21 7.74
N SER A 139 16.01 4.06 6.43
CA SER A 139 16.71 2.95 5.79
C SER A 139 17.66 3.41 4.67
N GLY A 140 18.19 4.62 4.76
CA GLY A 140 19.21 5.15 3.83
C GLY A 140 18.82 5.21 2.35
N LYS A 141 17.52 5.23 2.02
CA LYS A 141 17.07 5.21 0.62
C LYS A 141 17.40 6.51 -0.12
N PRO A 142 17.45 6.47 -1.47
CA PRO A 142 17.53 7.66 -2.32
C PRO A 142 16.59 8.79 -1.90
N ALA A 143 17.08 10.03 -1.94
CA ALA A 143 16.25 11.19 -1.67
C ALA A 143 15.27 11.47 -2.82
N LEU A 144 14.10 12.02 -2.47
CA LEU A 144 13.02 12.41 -3.40
C LEU A 144 12.98 13.92 -3.67
N VAL A 145 13.94 14.66 -3.10
CA VAL A 145 14.05 16.11 -3.10
C VAL A 145 15.52 16.50 -3.00
N ASP A 146 15.88 17.63 -3.60
CA ASP A 146 17.20 18.26 -3.46
C ASP A 146 17.22 19.17 -2.22
N GLY A 147 18.37 19.28 -1.56
CA GLY A 147 18.56 20.15 -0.40
C GLY A 147 19.78 21.06 -0.59
N HIS A 148 19.57 22.35 -0.82
CA HIS A 148 20.63 23.33 -1.04
C HIS A 148 20.80 24.26 0.17
N ALA A 149 22.02 24.43 0.65
CA ALA A 149 22.36 25.47 1.62
C ALA A 149 22.16 26.86 0.99
N MET A 150 21.33 27.71 1.59
CA MET A 150 21.08 29.09 1.12
C MET A 150 22.10 30.08 1.69
N ASP A 151 22.44 29.87 2.96
CA ASP A 151 23.47 30.57 3.73
C ASP A 151 24.55 29.53 4.09
N ASP A 152 25.59 29.90 4.86
CA ASP A 152 26.46 28.88 5.49
C ASP A 152 25.65 28.13 6.56
N VAL A 153 25.60 26.80 6.46
CA VAL A 153 24.74 25.92 7.26
C VAL A 153 25.58 25.07 8.22
N GLU A 154 25.16 25.04 9.48
CA GLU A 154 25.62 24.07 10.48
C GLU A 154 24.44 23.14 10.82
N ALA A 155 24.64 21.82 10.76
CA ALA A 155 23.61 20.86 11.11
C ALA A 155 24.15 19.59 11.78
N ILE A 156 23.36 18.97 12.66
CA ILE A 156 23.63 17.63 13.17
C ILE A 156 23.17 16.61 12.12
N LEU A 157 24.11 15.87 11.52
CA LEU A 157 23.78 14.71 10.68
C LEU A 157 23.61 13.46 11.55
N ILE A 158 22.43 12.83 11.46
CA ILE A 158 22.03 11.64 12.19
C ILE A 158 21.79 10.51 11.18
N ALA A 159 22.73 9.57 11.09
CA ALA A 159 22.70 8.45 10.14
C ALA A 159 21.48 7.52 10.34
N PRO A 160 21.05 6.72 9.34
CA PRO A 160 19.80 5.94 9.39
C PRO A 160 19.66 5.01 10.60
N ASP A 161 20.72 4.34 11.01
CA ASP A 161 20.77 3.50 12.22
C ASP A 161 20.60 4.32 13.50
N ARG A 162 21.31 5.45 13.59
CA ARG A 162 21.25 6.37 14.74
C ARG A 162 19.90 7.08 14.82
N LEU A 163 19.26 7.33 13.68
CA LEU A 163 17.89 7.85 13.59
C LEU A 163 16.91 6.84 14.17
N ARG A 164 17.00 5.55 13.79
CA ARG A 164 16.17 4.50 14.41
C ARG A 164 16.38 4.42 15.92
N ALA A 165 17.63 4.48 16.39
CA ALA A 165 17.95 4.51 17.82
C ALA A 165 17.35 5.73 18.55
N LEU A 166 17.43 6.93 17.96
CA LEU A 166 16.81 8.16 18.47
C LEU A 166 15.29 8.00 18.61
N LEU A 167 14.63 7.46 17.58
CA LEU A 167 13.18 7.25 17.55
C LEU A 167 12.68 6.19 18.55
N VAL A 168 13.58 5.39 19.12
CA VAL A 168 13.30 4.43 20.20
C VAL A 168 13.62 5.03 21.57
N ALA A 169 14.74 5.74 21.70
CA ALA A 169 15.21 6.31 22.97
C ALA A 169 14.44 7.55 23.42
N GLU A 170 13.98 8.40 22.49
CA GLU A 170 13.22 9.62 22.77
C GLU A 170 11.77 9.42 22.32
N ALA A 171 10.89 8.87 23.17
CA ALA A 171 9.55 8.42 22.75
C ALA A 171 8.66 9.54 22.17
N GLU A 172 8.53 10.68 22.88
CA GLU A 172 7.69 11.81 22.48
C GLU A 172 8.22 12.51 21.22
N LEU A 173 9.53 12.85 21.23
CA LEU A 173 10.22 13.44 20.08
C LEU A 173 10.19 12.49 18.88
N GLY A 174 10.32 11.19 19.11
CA GLY A 174 10.21 10.16 18.09
C GLY A 174 8.81 10.03 17.48
N GLU A 175 7.75 10.25 18.27
CA GLU A 175 6.39 10.38 17.73
C GLU A 175 6.24 11.64 16.85
N ARG A 176 6.76 12.80 17.32
CA ARG A 176 6.75 14.06 16.55
C ARG A 176 7.51 13.92 15.23
N ILE A 177 8.69 13.30 15.26
CA ILE A 177 9.51 13.06 14.05
C ILE A 177 8.79 12.07 13.12
N MET A 178 8.37 10.89 13.60
CA MET A 178 7.68 9.91 12.73
C MET A 178 6.42 10.48 12.07
N ARG A 179 5.62 11.26 12.82
CA ARG A 179 4.46 11.98 12.28
C ARG A 179 4.86 12.91 11.14
N SER A 180 5.94 13.68 11.31
CA SER A 180 6.51 14.56 10.28
C SER A 180 7.00 13.77 9.05
N LEU A 181 7.81 12.72 9.23
CA LEU A 181 8.33 11.89 8.13
C LEU A 181 7.17 11.31 7.28
N ILE A 182 6.15 10.76 7.93
CA ILE A 182 4.97 10.19 7.27
C ILE A 182 4.19 11.26 6.50
N LEU A 183 3.90 12.42 7.12
CA LEU A 183 3.16 13.48 6.45
C LEU A 183 3.95 14.10 5.28
N ARG A 184 5.28 14.20 5.39
CA ARG A 184 6.18 14.61 4.29
C ARG A 184 6.10 13.61 3.13
N ARG A 185 6.19 12.30 3.40
CA ARG A 185 6.03 11.26 2.37
C ARG A 185 4.67 11.35 1.68
N VAL A 186 3.57 11.52 2.42
CA VAL A 186 2.22 11.72 1.82
C VAL A 186 2.17 12.99 0.97
N GLY A 187 2.74 14.11 1.44
CA GLY A 187 2.81 15.36 0.67
C GLY A 187 3.71 15.31 -0.58
N LEU A 188 4.68 14.40 -0.63
CA LEU A 188 5.44 14.11 -1.85
C LEU A 188 4.62 13.27 -2.82
N ILE A 189 3.83 12.30 -2.33
CA ILE A 189 2.90 11.49 -3.14
C ILE A 189 1.80 12.37 -3.75
N GLU A 190 1.13 13.23 -2.96
CA GLU A 190 0.10 14.18 -3.45
C GLU A 190 0.63 15.11 -4.56
N LYS A 191 1.93 15.39 -4.59
CA LYS A 191 2.59 16.22 -5.60
C LYS A 191 3.20 15.44 -6.77
N GLY A 192 3.22 14.11 -6.73
CA GLY A 192 3.84 13.27 -7.77
C GLY A 192 5.38 13.38 -7.87
N SER A 193 6.06 13.65 -6.76
CA SER A 193 7.50 13.96 -6.69
C SER A 193 8.41 12.72 -6.84
N GLY A 194 8.48 12.17 -8.06
CA GLY A 194 9.25 10.97 -8.41
C GLY A 194 9.22 10.72 -9.92
N PRO A 195 9.39 9.47 -10.41
CA PRO A 195 9.42 9.17 -11.84
C PRO A 195 8.10 9.55 -12.53
N ILE A 196 8.21 9.83 -13.83
CA ILE A 196 7.06 9.99 -14.73
C ILE A 196 6.79 8.67 -15.41
N LEU A 197 5.52 8.26 -15.46
CA LEU A 197 5.05 7.23 -16.37
C LEU A 197 4.37 7.91 -17.56
N VAL A 198 4.74 7.53 -18.79
CA VAL A 198 4.23 8.16 -20.01
C VAL A 198 3.75 7.11 -21.00
N GLY A 199 2.49 7.21 -21.43
CA GLY A 199 1.83 6.25 -22.32
C GLY A 199 0.36 6.58 -22.52
N GLN A 200 -0.42 5.62 -23.03
CA GLN A 200 -1.87 5.78 -23.20
C GLN A 200 -2.61 5.29 -21.95
N SER A 201 -3.65 6.00 -21.46
CA SER A 201 -4.38 5.64 -20.22
C SER A 201 -5.03 4.24 -20.20
N ASN A 202 -5.11 3.55 -21.33
CA ASN A 202 -5.63 2.19 -21.48
C ASN A 202 -4.54 1.11 -21.66
N ASP A 203 -3.25 1.48 -21.60
CA ASP A 203 -2.14 0.54 -21.70
C ASP A 203 -1.97 -0.29 -20.41
N GLY A 204 -1.94 -1.61 -20.56
CA GLY A 204 -1.88 -2.54 -19.42
C GLY A 204 -0.54 -2.51 -18.65
N GLN A 205 0.56 -2.17 -19.30
CA GLN A 205 1.88 -2.06 -18.66
C GLN A 205 2.00 -0.72 -17.93
N LEU A 206 1.52 0.38 -18.52
CA LEU A 206 1.39 1.68 -17.84
C LEU A 206 0.56 1.55 -16.56
N ILE A 207 -0.58 0.85 -16.63
CA ILE A 207 -1.45 0.56 -15.49
C ILE A 207 -0.73 -0.29 -14.43
N SER A 208 0.06 -1.30 -14.82
CA SER A 208 0.80 -2.12 -13.84
C SER A 208 1.85 -1.30 -13.11
N LEU A 209 2.66 -0.51 -13.83
CA LEU A 209 3.69 0.37 -13.27
C LEU A 209 3.08 1.47 -12.36
N GLN A 210 1.96 2.08 -12.76
CA GLN A 210 1.26 3.06 -11.93
C GLN A 210 0.74 2.41 -10.64
N GLY A 211 0.07 1.26 -10.77
CA GLY A 211 -0.41 0.50 -9.62
C GLY A 211 0.73 0.04 -8.71
N PHE A 212 1.89 -0.29 -9.27
CA PHE A 212 3.08 -0.75 -8.56
C PHE A 212 3.73 0.36 -7.72
N LEU A 213 3.98 1.54 -8.29
CA LEU A 213 4.48 2.69 -7.55
C LEU A 213 3.47 3.15 -6.48
N SER A 214 2.18 3.16 -6.82
CA SER A 214 1.08 3.47 -5.88
C SER A 214 1.04 2.51 -4.68
N ARG A 215 1.11 1.19 -4.92
CA ARG A 215 1.07 0.16 -3.87
C ARG A 215 2.34 0.16 -2.99
N ASN A 216 3.46 0.66 -3.50
CA ASN A 216 4.71 0.83 -2.72
C ASN A 216 4.84 2.21 -2.07
N GLY A 217 3.85 3.11 -2.19
CA GLY A 217 3.90 4.46 -1.60
C GLY A 217 5.02 5.33 -2.19
N TYR A 218 5.35 5.10 -3.46
CA TYR A 218 6.36 5.88 -4.17
C TYR A 218 5.68 6.96 -5.01
N PRO A 219 6.03 8.25 -4.80
CA PRO A 219 5.47 9.33 -5.61
C PRO A 219 5.81 9.14 -7.08
N HIS A 220 4.88 9.52 -7.95
CA HIS A 220 5.08 9.47 -9.40
C HIS A 220 4.06 10.40 -10.07
N THR A 221 4.36 10.80 -11.30
CA THR A 221 3.41 11.51 -12.17
C THR A 221 3.03 10.61 -13.34
N VAL A 222 1.82 10.75 -13.89
CA VAL A 222 1.42 10.06 -15.12
C VAL A 222 1.00 11.09 -16.15
N ILE A 223 1.59 11.03 -17.34
CA ILE A 223 1.23 11.88 -18.48
C ILE A 223 0.58 10.98 -19.54
N ASP A 224 -0.67 11.28 -19.90
CA ASP A 224 -1.34 10.61 -21.01
C ASP A 224 -0.87 11.22 -22.33
N ALA A 225 -0.21 10.40 -23.14
CA ALA A 225 0.35 10.76 -24.45
C ALA A 225 -0.71 11.12 -25.50
N CYS A 226 -2.00 11.08 -25.16
CA CYS A 226 -3.11 11.58 -25.99
C CYS A 226 -3.67 12.94 -25.52
N SER A 227 -3.21 13.50 -24.39
CA SER A 227 -3.82 14.70 -23.77
C SER A 227 -2.97 15.97 -23.72
N ASP A 228 -1.65 15.86 -23.85
CA ASP A 228 -0.72 16.97 -23.66
C ASP A 228 0.13 17.21 -24.94
N PRO A 229 -0.15 18.29 -25.71
CA PRO A 229 0.57 18.59 -26.95
C PRO A 229 2.06 18.88 -26.80
N GLU A 230 2.51 19.43 -25.67
CA GLU A 230 3.93 19.76 -25.45
C GLU A 230 4.71 18.51 -25.05
N ALA A 231 4.11 17.65 -24.23
CA ALA A 231 4.66 16.32 -23.96
C ALA A 231 4.79 15.50 -25.25
N ILE A 232 3.74 15.44 -26.09
CA ILE A 232 3.76 14.71 -27.37
C ILE A 232 4.97 15.11 -28.24
N ALA A 233 5.19 16.41 -28.44
CA ALA A 233 6.28 16.92 -29.28
C ALA A 233 7.69 16.63 -28.71
N LEU A 234 7.82 16.47 -27.39
CA LEU A 234 9.06 16.03 -26.74
C LEU A 234 9.29 14.52 -26.90
N LEU A 235 8.21 13.73 -26.77
CA LEU A 235 8.24 12.26 -26.78
C LEU A 235 8.47 11.69 -28.19
N GLU A 236 7.87 12.27 -29.23
CA GLU A 236 8.08 11.88 -30.64
C GLU A 236 9.53 12.07 -31.12
N ARG A 237 10.34 12.81 -30.36
CA ARG A 237 11.79 13.00 -30.63
C ARG A 237 12.70 12.03 -29.88
N ILE A 238 12.15 11.23 -28.96
CA ILE A 238 12.89 10.31 -28.08
C ILE A 238 12.48 8.85 -28.37
N SER A 239 11.19 8.58 -28.55
CA SER A 239 10.70 7.28 -29.02
C SER A 239 10.94 7.10 -30.51
N THR A 240 11.20 5.85 -30.89
CA THR A 240 11.44 5.37 -32.26
C THR A 240 10.38 4.36 -32.71
N SER A 241 9.58 3.82 -31.79
CA SER A 241 8.55 2.81 -32.04
C SER A 241 7.47 2.83 -30.97
N LYS A 242 6.24 2.45 -31.33
CA LYS A 242 5.17 2.19 -30.35
C LYS A 242 5.54 1.12 -29.31
N ALA A 243 6.52 0.27 -29.61
CA ALA A 243 7.06 -0.73 -28.67
C ALA A 243 7.98 -0.14 -27.58
N ASP A 244 8.35 1.14 -27.63
CA ASP A 244 9.10 1.81 -26.56
C ASP A 244 8.23 2.17 -25.34
N PHE A 245 6.90 2.13 -25.48
CA PHE A 245 5.94 2.57 -24.47
C PHE A 245 5.50 1.42 -23.54
N PRO A 246 5.20 1.70 -22.26
CA PRO A 246 5.30 3.00 -21.59
C PRO A 246 6.75 3.45 -21.38
N LEU A 247 7.01 4.75 -21.62
CA LEU A 247 8.28 5.37 -21.25
C LEU A 247 8.25 5.69 -19.75
N VAL A 248 9.38 5.51 -19.07
CA VAL A 248 9.55 5.95 -17.68
C VAL A 248 10.75 6.86 -17.59
N ILE A 249 10.52 8.09 -17.13
CA ILE A 249 11.57 9.08 -16.92
C ILE A 249 11.84 9.13 -15.42
N CYS A 250 13.03 8.66 -15.02
CA CYS A 250 13.44 8.56 -13.63
C CYS A 250 13.99 9.89 -13.08
N PRO A 251 14.02 10.09 -11.75
CA PRO A 251 14.39 11.38 -11.15
C PRO A 251 15.86 11.80 -11.37
N ASP A 252 16.72 10.86 -11.75
CA ASP A 252 18.11 11.02 -12.20
C ASP A 252 18.23 11.49 -13.66
N GLY A 253 17.12 11.55 -14.41
CA GLY A 253 17.09 11.84 -15.84
C GLY A 253 17.18 10.60 -16.75
N THR A 254 17.28 9.39 -16.19
CA THR A 254 17.34 8.16 -16.99
C THR A 254 15.98 7.88 -17.64
N VAL A 255 15.97 7.60 -18.95
CA VAL A 255 14.75 7.27 -19.71
C VAL A 255 14.71 5.78 -20.03
N MET A 256 13.82 5.06 -19.35
CA MET A 256 13.54 3.64 -19.56
C MET A 256 12.45 3.46 -20.62
N ARG A 257 12.52 2.36 -21.39
CA ARG A 257 11.59 2.00 -22.47
C ARG A 257 10.88 0.70 -22.11
N ALA A 258 9.56 0.74 -21.98
CA ALA A 258 8.71 -0.38 -21.58
C ALA A 258 9.29 -1.27 -20.44
N PRO A 259 9.77 -0.70 -19.31
CA PRO A 259 10.41 -1.48 -18.25
C PRO A 259 9.42 -2.35 -17.45
N ASP A 260 9.92 -3.42 -16.84
CA ASP A 260 9.16 -4.22 -15.86
C ASP A 260 9.20 -3.62 -14.43
N GLU A 261 8.42 -4.21 -13.51
CA GLU A 261 8.35 -3.77 -12.11
C GLU A 261 9.73 -3.90 -11.38
N ASN A 262 10.58 -4.87 -11.75
CA ASN A 262 11.90 -5.11 -11.15
C ASN A 262 13.03 -4.24 -11.74
N GLU A 263 12.96 -3.92 -13.03
CA GLU A 263 13.87 -3.01 -13.70
C GLU A 263 13.70 -1.59 -13.15
N LEU A 264 12.45 -1.09 -13.08
CA LEU A 264 12.15 0.21 -12.51
C LEU A 264 12.51 0.27 -11.01
N ALA A 265 12.25 -0.79 -10.26
CA ALA A 265 12.70 -0.95 -8.88
C ALA A 265 14.22 -0.76 -8.73
N SER A 266 14.99 -1.38 -9.63
CA SER A 266 16.45 -1.34 -9.61
C SER A 266 16.98 0.05 -9.96
N GLN A 267 16.42 0.70 -11.00
CA GLN A 267 16.81 2.06 -11.41
C GLN A 267 16.52 3.11 -10.34
N LEU A 268 15.42 2.97 -9.58
CA LEU A 268 15.06 3.89 -8.49
C LEU A 268 15.91 3.70 -7.21
N GLY A 269 16.92 2.82 -7.22
CA GLY A 269 17.84 2.58 -6.10
C GLY A 269 17.16 2.16 -4.80
N TRP A 270 15.94 1.62 -4.88
CA TRP A 270 15.05 1.51 -3.71
C TRP A 270 15.12 0.15 -2.99
N LEU A 271 15.84 -0.83 -3.55
CA LEU A 271 16.02 -2.16 -2.98
C LEU A 271 17.25 -2.13 -2.05
N PRO A 272 17.19 -2.73 -0.86
CA PRO A 272 18.36 -2.85 0.00
C PRO A 272 19.38 -3.80 -0.62
N GLU A 273 20.66 -3.47 -0.47
CA GLU A 273 21.73 -4.44 -0.70
C GLU A 273 21.79 -5.43 0.47
N PHE A 274 22.01 -6.71 0.15
CA PHE A 274 22.21 -7.76 1.13
C PHE A 274 23.69 -8.16 1.13
N ASP A 275 24.37 -7.93 2.24
CA ASP A 275 25.71 -8.47 2.49
C ASP A 275 25.66 -10.02 2.52
N PRO A 276 26.38 -10.73 1.63
CA PRO A 276 26.42 -12.20 1.64
C PRO A 276 27.04 -12.80 2.90
N ALA A 277 27.83 -12.03 3.66
CA ALA A 277 28.42 -12.48 4.93
C ALA A 277 27.46 -12.34 6.13
N HIS A 278 26.39 -11.54 6.01
CA HIS A 278 25.43 -11.35 7.08
C HIS A 278 24.42 -12.52 7.13
N ILE A 279 24.24 -13.07 8.33
CA ILE A 279 23.24 -14.10 8.63
C ILE A 279 22.15 -13.44 9.48
N TYR A 280 20.92 -13.41 8.97
CA TYR A 280 19.77 -12.86 9.70
C TYR A 280 19.25 -13.86 10.75
N ASP A 281 18.73 -13.37 11.86
CA ASP A 281 18.01 -14.20 12.85
C ASP A 281 16.73 -14.77 12.25
N VAL A 282 15.99 -13.93 11.51
CA VAL A 282 14.78 -14.32 10.79
C VAL A 282 14.71 -13.67 9.40
N ALA A 283 14.35 -14.47 8.40
CA ALA A 283 13.97 -14.02 7.07
C ALA A 283 12.49 -14.31 6.78
N VAL A 284 11.71 -13.26 6.52
CA VAL A 284 10.26 -13.32 6.31
C VAL A 284 9.95 -13.24 4.82
N VAL A 285 9.27 -14.25 4.28
CA VAL A 285 8.93 -14.33 2.85
C VAL A 285 7.42 -14.11 2.65
N GLY A 286 7.08 -12.90 2.20
CA GLY A 286 5.73 -12.37 1.99
C GLY A 286 5.44 -11.18 2.92
N ALA A 287 5.22 -9.99 2.35
CA ALA A 287 4.89 -8.76 3.10
C ALA A 287 3.38 -8.55 3.23
N GLY A 288 2.61 -9.63 3.30
CA GLY A 288 1.21 -9.59 3.73
C GLY A 288 1.07 -9.16 5.22
N PRO A 289 -0.15 -9.03 5.75
CA PRO A 289 -0.37 -8.64 7.14
C PRO A 289 0.33 -9.54 8.17
N ALA A 290 0.50 -10.83 7.85
CA ALA A 290 1.24 -11.77 8.68
C ALA A 290 2.74 -11.43 8.74
N GLY A 291 3.41 -11.35 7.58
CA GLY A 291 4.85 -11.08 7.53
C GLY A 291 5.23 -9.66 7.95
N LEU A 292 4.39 -8.65 7.68
CA LEU A 292 4.59 -7.31 8.22
C LEU A 292 4.45 -7.27 9.74
N ALA A 293 3.55 -8.07 10.33
CA ALA A 293 3.46 -8.21 11.79
C ALA A 293 4.74 -8.89 12.35
N THR A 294 5.19 -10.00 11.76
CA THR A 294 6.45 -10.64 12.16
C THR A 294 7.63 -9.69 12.07
N ALA A 295 7.73 -8.91 10.99
CA ALA A 295 8.81 -7.94 10.81
C ALA A 295 8.78 -6.79 11.84
N VAL A 296 7.59 -6.34 12.26
CA VAL A 296 7.44 -5.37 13.35
C VAL A 296 7.88 -5.97 14.68
N TYR A 297 7.34 -7.13 15.05
CA TYR A 297 7.59 -7.74 16.36
C TYR A 297 9.06 -8.17 16.51
N ALA A 298 9.59 -8.97 15.58
CA ALA A 298 10.96 -9.47 15.63
C ALA A 298 12.00 -8.34 15.67
N ALA A 299 11.86 -7.30 14.85
CA ALA A 299 12.79 -6.17 14.88
C ALA A 299 12.63 -5.32 16.15
N SER A 300 11.43 -5.23 16.73
CA SER A 300 11.20 -4.54 18.01
C SER A 300 11.75 -5.30 19.22
N GLU A 301 11.85 -6.63 19.11
CA GLU A 301 12.46 -7.52 20.11
C GLU A 301 13.98 -7.71 19.88
N GLY A 302 14.55 -6.98 18.91
CA GLY A 302 16.00 -6.87 18.68
C GLY A 302 16.61 -7.87 17.70
N LEU A 303 15.80 -8.71 17.05
CA LEU A 303 16.27 -9.64 16.02
C LEU A 303 16.65 -8.92 14.73
N SER A 304 17.67 -9.43 14.03
CA SER A 304 17.98 -9.03 12.65
C SER A 304 16.96 -9.64 11.69
N VAL A 305 16.22 -8.78 10.97
CA VAL A 305 15.10 -9.17 10.12
C VAL A 305 15.35 -8.82 8.65
N ALA A 306 15.28 -9.82 7.77
CA ALA A 306 15.09 -9.62 6.32
C ALA A 306 13.61 -9.84 5.95
N VAL A 307 13.07 -9.05 5.02
CA VAL A 307 11.69 -9.21 4.51
C VAL A 307 11.68 -9.14 2.99
N PHE A 308 11.02 -10.09 2.33
CA PHE A 308 10.91 -10.18 0.88
C PHE A 308 9.45 -10.26 0.44
N ASP A 309 9.05 -9.52 -0.59
CA ASP A 309 7.74 -9.67 -1.25
C ASP A 309 7.87 -9.35 -2.73
N CYS A 310 7.20 -10.11 -3.60
CA CYS A 310 7.35 -9.93 -5.05
C CYS A 310 6.60 -8.72 -5.63
N ARG A 311 5.77 -7.99 -4.86
CA ARG A 311 4.97 -6.88 -5.42
C ARG A 311 4.86 -5.63 -4.54
N ALA A 312 4.37 -5.76 -3.30
CA ALA A 312 4.00 -4.60 -2.47
C ALA A 312 3.65 -4.97 -1.01
N PRO A 313 3.86 -4.05 -0.04
CA PRO A 313 3.34 -4.18 1.32
C PRO A 313 1.83 -4.41 1.34
N GLY A 314 1.39 -5.37 2.17
CA GLY A 314 -0.01 -5.71 2.41
C GLY A 314 -0.54 -6.90 1.62
N GLY A 315 0.17 -7.36 0.57
CA GLY A 315 -0.25 -8.51 -0.26
C GLY A 315 -1.70 -8.40 -0.72
N GLN A 316 -2.46 -9.51 -0.67
CA GLN A 316 -3.89 -9.51 -1.01
C GLN A 316 -4.74 -8.54 -0.17
N ALA A 317 -4.39 -8.34 1.11
CA ALA A 317 -5.16 -7.46 1.99
C ALA A 317 -4.98 -5.99 1.61
N GLY A 318 -3.81 -5.60 1.08
CA GLY A 318 -3.51 -4.24 0.58
C GLY A 318 -4.52 -3.74 -0.45
N ALA A 319 -5.02 -4.64 -1.29
CA ALA A 319 -6.01 -4.35 -2.33
C ALA A 319 -7.47 -4.19 -1.82
N SER A 320 -7.75 -4.37 -0.52
CA SER A 320 -9.08 -4.08 0.03
C SER A 320 -9.29 -2.58 0.22
N SER A 321 -10.32 -2.03 -0.43
CA SER A 321 -10.67 -0.61 -0.34
C SER A 321 -11.08 -0.19 1.09
N ARG A 322 -11.74 -1.07 1.85
CA ARG A 322 -12.13 -0.81 3.25
C ARG A 322 -12.28 -2.10 4.07
N ILE A 323 -11.47 -2.22 5.11
CA ILE A 323 -11.52 -3.27 6.13
C ILE A 323 -12.18 -2.69 7.37
N GLU A 324 -13.42 -3.10 7.66
CA GLU A 324 -14.19 -2.63 8.83
C GLU A 324 -14.20 -3.65 9.99
N ASN A 325 -13.89 -4.92 9.71
CA ASN A 325 -13.81 -5.99 10.70
C ASN A 325 -12.40 -6.15 11.30
N TYR A 326 -11.65 -5.06 11.46
CA TYR A 326 -10.34 -5.02 12.12
C TYR A 326 -10.41 -4.12 13.36
N LEU A 327 -10.02 -4.66 14.51
CA LEU A 327 -10.16 -4.00 15.81
C LEU A 327 -9.39 -2.67 15.85
N GLY A 328 -9.97 -1.65 16.48
CA GLY A 328 -9.35 -0.32 16.64
C GLY A 328 -9.64 0.70 15.53
N PHE A 329 -10.27 0.29 14.41
CA PHE A 329 -10.68 1.21 13.35
C PHE A 329 -12.22 1.28 13.23
N PRO A 330 -12.91 2.10 14.05
CA PRO A 330 -14.38 2.15 14.07
C PRO A 330 -15.01 2.65 12.75
N THR A 331 -14.26 3.41 11.96
CA THR A 331 -14.63 3.84 10.60
C THR A 331 -14.06 2.93 9.50
N GLY A 332 -13.42 1.82 9.89
CA GLY A 332 -12.60 0.98 9.02
C GLY A 332 -11.30 1.66 8.57
N ILE A 333 -10.44 0.88 7.90
CA ILE A 333 -9.18 1.33 7.29
C ILE A 333 -9.01 0.66 5.93
N SER A 334 -8.43 1.33 4.94
CA SER A 334 -8.07 0.66 3.68
C SER A 334 -6.89 -0.28 3.88
N GLY A 335 -6.83 -1.37 3.11
CA GLY A 335 -5.74 -2.34 3.16
C GLY A 335 -4.37 -1.67 2.97
N GLN A 336 -4.26 -0.81 1.97
CA GLN A 336 -3.08 -0.01 1.68
C GLN A 336 -2.64 0.87 2.87
N ALA A 337 -3.59 1.51 3.56
CA ALA A 337 -3.28 2.35 4.72
C ALA A 337 -2.88 1.55 5.98
N LEU A 338 -3.43 0.33 6.14
CA LEU A 338 -3.01 -0.59 7.21
C LEU A 338 -1.59 -1.12 6.93
N ALA A 339 -1.33 -1.56 5.69
CA ALA A 339 -0.05 -2.09 5.26
C ALA A 339 1.08 -1.04 5.30
N GLY A 340 0.84 0.17 4.79
CA GLY A 340 1.81 1.26 4.80
C GLY A 340 2.23 1.67 6.22
N ARG A 341 1.32 1.63 7.19
CA ARG A 341 1.64 1.88 8.61
C ARG A 341 2.57 0.78 9.16
N ALA A 342 2.24 -0.48 8.93
CA ALA A 342 3.05 -1.61 9.40
C ALA A 342 4.44 -1.66 8.74
N PHE A 343 4.53 -1.34 7.45
CA PHE A 343 5.80 -1.20 6.72
C PHE A 343 6.70 -0.12 7.32
N VAL A 344 6.17 1.09 7.55
CA VAL A 344 6.92 2.19 8.18
C VAL A 344 7.30 1.86 9.63
N GLN A 345 6.46 1.10 10.35
CA GLN A 345 6.79 0.62 11.70
C GLN A 345 7.93 -0.42 11.68
N ALA A 346 7.95 -1.35 10.74
CA ALA A 346 9.04 -2.31 10.58
C ALA A 346 10.36 -1.60 10.15
N GLN A 347 10.29 -0.59 9.28
CA GLN A 347 11.44 0.27 8.97
C GLN A 347 11.95 1.05 10.19
N LYS A 348 11.06 1.56 11.07
CA LYS A 348 11.46 2.23 12.32
C LYS A 348 12.31 1.31 13.20
N PHE A 349 11.94 0.04 13.32
CA PHE A 349 12.70 -0.94 14.11
C PHE A 349 13.93 -1.51 13.37
N GLY A 350 14.04 -1.29 12.06
CA GLY A 350 15.26 -1.60 11.28
C GLY A 350 15.19 -2.86 10.44
N ALA A 351 14.00 -3.42 10.20
CA ALA A 351 13.85 -4.54 9.26
C ALA A 351 14.35 -4.17 7.86
N HIS A 352 15.13 -5.04 7.24
CA HIS A 352 15.64 -4.89 5.88
C HIS A 352 14.61 -5.40 4.87
N ILE A 353 13.78 -4.49 4.36
CA ILE A 353 12.61 -4.81 3.52
C ILE A 353 12.91 -4.61 2.03
N ALA A 354 12.94 -5.71 1.29
CA ALA A 354 13.18 -5.78 -0.15
C ALA A 354 11.90 -6.10 -0.92
N ILE A 355 11.34 -5.09 -1.59
CA ILE A 355 10.09 -5.17 -2.35
C ILE A 355 10.22 -4.28 -3.60
N PRO A 356 9.95 -4.80 -4.82
CA PRO A 356 9.74 -6.20 -5.15
C PRO A 356 11.05 -6.99 -5.00
N THR A 357 10.95 -8.20 -4.48
CA THR A 357 11.98 -9.23 -4.58
C THR A 357 11.29 -10.58 -4.47
N GLU A 358 11.19 -11.29 -5.61
CA GLU A 358 10.64 -12.64 -5.64
C GLU A 358 11.67 -13.67 -5.20
N ILE A 359 11.21 -14.65 -4.40
CA ILE A 359 11.99 -15.78 -3.93
C ILE A 359 11.80 -16.96 -4.86
N LYS A 360 12.92 -17.46 -5.37
CA LYS A 360 12.99 -18.56 -6.34
C LYS A 360 12.95 -19.93 -5.65
N ALA A 361 13.70 -20.09 -4.56
CA ALA A 361 13.86 -21.36 -3.86
C ALA A 361 14.22 -21.19 -2.37
N LEU A 362 13.84 -22.16 -1.55
CA LEU A 362 14.32 -22.36 -0.18
C LEU A 362 15.32 -23.51 -0.14
N HIS A 363 16.56 -23.25 0.29
CA HIS A 363 17.58 -24.27 0.51
C HIS A 363 17.66 -24.58 2.01
N CYS A 364 17.03 -25.68 2.40
CA CYS A 364 16.89 -26.11 3.80
C CYS A 364 17.66 -27.41 4.13
N ASN A 365 18.57 -27.81 3.24
CA ASN A 365 19.55 -28.89 3.45
C ASN A 365 20.93 -28.35 3.91
N CYS A 366 20.99 -27.07 4.29
CA CYS A 366 22.18 -26.40 4.79
C CYS A 366 21.87 -25.56 6.05
N THR A 367 22.90 -25.30 6.85
CA THR A 367 22.83 -24.45 8.04
C THR A 367 23.93 -23.38 7.91
N PRO A 368 23.61 -22.06 7.97
CA PRO A 368 22.27 -21.47 8.03
C PRO A 368 21.41 -21.81 6.80
N ILE A 369 20.09 -21.61 6.94
CA ILE A 369 19.12 -21.81 5.87
C ILE A 369 19.34 -20.71 4.82
N GLN A 370 19.30 -21.05 3.53
CA GLN A 370 19.53 -20.07 2.46
C GLN A 370 18.27 -19.83 1.62
N ILE A 371 17.96 -18.56 1.39
CA ILE A 371 16.90 -18.11 0.50
C ILE A 371 17.53 -17.67 -0.82
N GLU A 372 17.10 -18.24 -1.94
CA GLU A 372 17.59 -17.87 -3.28
C GLU A 372 16.63 -16.87 -3.95
N LEU A 373 17.16 -15.72 -4.35
CA LEU A 373 16.43 -14.69 -5.09
C LEU A 373 16.36 -15.04 -6.58
N MET A 374 15.42 -14.44 -7.33
CA MET A 374 15.31 -14.69 -8.78
C MET A 374 16.60 -14.36 -9.58
N ASN A 375 17.42 -13.43 -9.11
CA ASN A 375 18.73 -13.10 -9.71
C ASN A 375 19.88 -14.04 -9.29
N GLY A 376 19.59 -15.12 -8.55
CA GLY A 376 20.58 -16.11 -8.10
C GLY A 376 21.42 -15.70 -6.88
N LYS A 377 21.32 -14.45 -6.39
CA LYS A 377 21.87 -14.08 -5.08
C LYS A 377 21.19 -14.91 -3.99
N ARG A 378 21.92 -15.15 -2.89
CA ARG A 378 21.41 -15.86 -1.71
C ARG A 378 21.52 -15.01 -0.46
N VAL A 379 20.54 -15.16 0.43
CA VAL A 379 20.54 -14.55 1.77
C VAL A 379 20.45 -15.67 2.80
N SER A 380 21.35 -15.62 3.80
CA SER A 380 21.46 -16.62 4.86
C SER A 380 20.62 -16.21 6.08
N SER A 381 19.96 -17.17 6.73
CA SER A 381 19.23 -16.92 7.98
C SER A 381 19.20 -18.13 8.91
N HIS A 382 19.14 -17.87 10.22
CA HIS A 382 18.92 -18.88 11.24
C HIS A 382 17.49 -19.43 11.22
N THR A 383 16.48 -18.61 10.92
CA THR A 383 15.07 -19.02 10.81
C THR A 383 14.38 -18.41 9.59
N VAL A 384 13.35 -19.08 9.06
CA VAL A 384 12.58 -18.58 7.91
C VAL A 384 11.09 -18.62 8.23
N VAL A 385 10.37 -17.53 7.90
CA VAL A 385 8.92 -17.43 8.09
C VAL A 385 8.22 -17.32 6.74
N ILE A 386 7.50 -18.38 6.38
CA ILE A 386 6.69 -18.46 5.16
C ILE A 386 5.38 -17.70 5.42
N ALA A 387 5.27 -16.49 4.87
CA ALA A 387 4.13 -15.58 4.98
C ALA A 387 3.51 -15.23 3.61
N THR A 388 3.81 -16.01 2.56
CA THR A 388 3.48 -15.74 1.15
C THR A 388 1.98 -15.73 0.83
N GLY A 389 1.13 -16.12 1.77
CA GLY A 389 -0.32 -16.13 1.61
C GLY A 389 -0.80 -17.05 0.48
N ALA A 390 -1.78 -16.56 -0.27
CA ALA A 390 -2.41 -17.26 -1.38
C ALA A 390 -2.79 -16.30 -2.51
N ALA A 391 -3.11 -16.85 -3.68
CA ALA A 391 -3.74 -16.17 -4.80
C ALA A 391 -5.18 -16.67 -5.00
N TYR A 392 -6.03 -15.88 -5.67
CA TYR A 392 -7.34 -16.36 -6.09
C TYR A 392 -7.20 -17.42 -7.19
N ARG A 393 -7.98 -18.50 -7.09
CA ARG A 393 -7.96 -19.62 -8.02
C ARG A 393 -8.64 -19.21 -9.32
N ARG A 394 -7.84 -19.13 -10.39
CA ARG A 394 -8.35 -19.05 -11.77
C ARG A 394 -9.39 -20.17 -11.99
N PRO A 395 -10.67 -19.86 -12.27
CA PRO A 395 -11.64 -20.88 -12.62
C PRO A 395 -11.29 -21.47 -13.99
N ASN A 396 -11.57 -22.77 -14.19
CA ASN A 396 -11.32 -23.44 -15.46
C ASN A 396 -12.38 -23.01 -16.50
N ILE A 397 -12.15 -21.86 -17.15
CA ILE A 397 -13.00 -21.29 -18.19
C ILE A 397 -12.11 -21.06 -19.42
N VAL A 398 -12.48 -21.65 -20.56
CA VAL A 398 -11.68 -21.60 -21.79
C VAL A 398 -11.58 -20.15 -22.29
N GLY A 399 -10.35 -19.67 -22.53
CA GLY A 399 -10.11 -18.31 -23.04
C GLY A 399 -10.03 -17.22 -21.97
N LEU A 400 -10.17 -17.55 -20.68
CA LEU A 400 -10.11 -16.58 -19.58
C LEU A 400 -8.80 -15.76 -19.59
N GLU A 401 -7.70 -16.43 -19.91
CA GLU A 401 -6.35 -15.86 -19.98
C GLU A 401 -6.20 -14.74 -21.02
N LYS A 402 -7.06 -14.70 -22.04
CA LYS A 402 -7.04 -13.66 -23.09
C LYS A 402 -7.50 -12.30 -22.58
N PHE A 403 -8.35 -12.31 -21.55
CA PHE A 403 -9.03 -11.14 -20.99
C PHE A 403 -8.37 -10.61 -19.70
N GLU A 404 -7.33 -11.26 -19.17
CA GLU A 404 -6.63 -10.78 -17.97
C GLU A 404 -6.04 -9.37 -18.23
N GLY A 405 -6.39 -8.41 -17.35
CA GLY A 405 -6.08 -6.99 -17.52
C GLY A 405 -6.95 -6.24 -18.55
N HIS A 406 -7.65 -6.95 -19.43
CA HIS A 406 -8.45 -6.41 -20.55
C HIS A 406 -9.96 -6.64 -20.35
N GLY A 407 -10.38 -6.85 -19.10
CA GLY A 407 -11.76 -7.08 -18.71
C GLY A 407 -11.93 -8.06 -17.55
N THR A 408 -10.92 -8.88 -17.23
CA THR A 408 -10.94 -9.74 -16.03
C THR A 408 -9.92 -9.31 -14.98
N TYR A 409 -10.36 -9.30 -13.72
CA TYR A 409 -9.61 -8.75 -12.57
C TYR A 409 -9.75 -9.65 -11.33
N TYR A 410 -8.70 -9.68 -10.49
CA TYR A 410 -8.67 -10.47 -9.24
C TYR A 410 -8.58 -9.58 -7.98
N TRP A 411 -8.95 -8.31 -8.12
CA TRP A 411 -9.00 -7.26 -7.09
C TRP A 411 -9.92 -6.14 -7.58
N ALA A 412 -10.28 -5.20 -6.70
CA ALA A 412 -11.05 -4.01 -7.06
C ALA A 412 -10.44 -2.78 -6.37
N SER A 413 -9.63 -2.01 -7.12
CA SER A 413 -8.93 -0.81 -6.64
C SER A 413 -9.50 0.46 -7.30
N PRO A 414 -9.04 1.67 -6.91
CA PRO A 414 -9.42 2.92 -7.58
C PRO A 414 -9.16 2.94 -9.08
N VAL A 415 -8.22 2.15 -9.59
CA VAL A 415 -7.94 2.05 -11.03
C VAL A 415 -9.08 1.33 -11.75
N GLU A 416 -9.43 0.11 -11.34
CA GLU A 416 -10.55 -0.62 -11.95
C GLU A 416 -11.89 0.09 -11.70
N ALA A 417 -12.07 0.73 -10.54
CA ALA A 417 -13.25 1.53 -10.24
C ALA A 417 -13.41 2.74 -11.18
N LYS A 418 -12.30 3.39 -11.60
CA LYS A 418 -12.31 4.45 -12.62
C LYS A 418 -12.70 3.90 -14.00
N LEU A 419 -12.19 2.72 -14.37
CA LEU A 419 -12.54 2.05 -15.63
C LEU A 419 -14.02 1.62 -15.67
N CYS A 420 -14.56 1.15 -14.55
CA CYS A 420 -15.95 0.69 -14.44
C CYS A 420 -17.00 1.82 -14.30
N LYS A 421 -16.59 3.09 -14.37
CA LYS A 421 -17.47 4.23 -14.07
C LYS A 421 -18.66 4.29 -15.03
N GLY A 422 -19.86 4.05 -14.52
CA GLY A 422 -21.09 4.03 -15.32
C GLY A 422 -21.32 2.79 -16.19
N SER A 423 -20.48 1.74 -16.08
CA SER A 423 -20.71 0.44 -16.75
C SER A 423 -21.48 -0.54 -15.85
N GLU A 424 -22.08 -1.58 -16.43
CA GLU A 424 -22.46 -2.78 -15.67
C GLU A 424 -21.25 -3.72 -15.50
N VAL A 425 -21.11 -4.35 -14.32
CA VAL A 425 -19.99 -5.24 -13.98
C VAL A 425 -20.49 -6.56 -13.37
N VAL A 426 -19.74 -7.64 -13.57
CA VAL A 426 -19.98 -8.94 -12.91
C VAL A 426 -18.93 -9.20 -11.84
N LEU A 427 -19.33 -9.73 -10.69
CA LEU A 427 -18.44 -10.18 -9.63
C LEU A 427 -18.79 -11.60 -9.18
N VAL A 428 -17.80 -12.48 -9.07
CA VAL A 428 -17.97 -13.89 -8.67
C VAL A 428 -17.37 -14.11 -7.29
N GLY A 429 -18.20 -14.45 -6.29
CA GLY A 429 -17.71 -14.85 -4.98
C GLY A 429 -18.70 -14.65 -3.83
N GLY A 430 -18.76 -15.60 -2.89
CA GLY A 430 -19.59 -15.51 -1.67
C GLY A 430 -18.84 -15.12 -0.40
N GLY A 431 -17.54 -14.82 -0.50
CA GLY A 431 -16.68 -14.51 0.66
C GLY A 431 -16.64 -13.02 1.00
N ASN A 432 -16.05 -12.69 2.15
CA ASN A 432 -15.98 -11.31 2.65
C ASN A 432 -15.25 -10.35 1.69
N SER A 433 -14.18 -10.80 1.02
CA SER A 433 -13.48 -10.00 0.00
C SER A 433 -14.38 -9.64 -1.18
N ALA A 434 -15.22 -10.59 -1.63
CA ALA A 434 -16.22 -10.35 -2.65
C ALA A 434 -17.26 -9.32 -2.20
N GLY A 435 -17.78 -9.46 -0.97
CA GLY A 435 -18.75 -8.51 -0.42
C GLY A 435 -18.20 -7.08 -0.24
N GLN A 436 -16.95 -6.94 0.20
CA GLN A 436 -16.26 -5.65 0.24
C GLN A 436 -16.12 -5.03 -1.16
N ALA A 437 -15.73 -5.83 -2.15
CA ALA A 437 -15.60 -5.37 -3.53
C ALA A 437 -16.95 -5.02 -4.18
N VAL A 438 -18.04 -5.73 -3.87
CA VAL A 438 -19.40 -5.36 -4.32
C VAL A 438 -19.82 -4.02 -3.74
N VAL A 439 -19.71 -3.83 -2.42
CA VAL A 439 -20.08 -2.56 -1.76
C VAL A 439 -19.24 -1.39 -2.27
N TYR A 440 -17.98 -1.64 -2.63
CA TYR A 440 -17.10 -0.64 -3.24
C TYR A 440 -17.44 -0.33 -4.70
N LEU A 441 -17.56 -1.35 -5.57
CA LEU A 441 -17.86 -1.13 -6.99
C LEU A 441 -19.26 -0.56 -7.20
N ALA A 442 -20.22 -0.82 -6.31
CA ALA A 442 -21.56 -0.25 -6.35
C ALA A 442 -21.60 1.29 -6.19
N SER A 443 -20.54 1.94 -5.69
CA SER A 443 -20.43 3.41 -5.69
C SER A 443 -19.80 3.99 -6.96
N HIS A 444 -19.48 3.16 -7.96
CA HIS A 444 -18.78 3.55 -9.19
C HIS A 444 -19.45 3.02 -10.47
N ALA A 445 -19.88 1.76 -10.46
CA ALA A 445 -20.58 1.08 -11.55
C ALA A 445 -22.06 1.48 -11.61
N ALA A 446 -22.64 1.44 -12.81
CA ALA A 446 -24.09 1.60 -12.99
C ALA A 446 -24.86 0.42 -12.39
N ARG A 447 -24.30 -0.80 -12.47
CA ARG A 447 -24.87 -2.01 -11.88
C ARG A 447 -23.80 -3.03 -11.53
N VAL A 448 -24.04 -3.82 -10.48
CA VAL A 448 -23.16 -4.93 -10.05
C VAL A 448 -23.95 -6.25 -10.00
N HIS A 449 -23.56 -7.22 -10.82
CA HIS A 449 -24.11 -8.58 -10.81
C HIS A 449 -23.24 -9.50 -9.97
N LEU A 450 -23.72 -9.88 -8.78
CA LEU A 450 -23.01 -10.76 -7.86
C LEU A 450 -23.39 -12.23 -8.10
N LEU A 451 -22.50 -13.01 -8.73
CA LEU A 451 -22.69 -14.44 -8.98
C LEU A 451 -22.16 -15.27 -7.81
N ILE A 452 -23.02 -16.12 -7.23
CA ILE A 452 -22.63 -17.06 -6.18
C ILE A 452 -23.06 -18.49 -6.50
N ARG A 453 -22.20 -19.46 -6.19
CA ARG A 453 -22.50 -20.90 -6.37
C ARG A 453 -23.45 -21.45 -5.31
N GLY A 454 -23.51 -20.80 -4.14
CA GLY A 454 -24.39 -21.19 -3.04
C GLY A 454 -25.84 -20.72 -3.23
N PRO A 455 -26.77 -21.18 -2.36
CA PRO A 455 -28.14 -20.67 -2.31
C PRO A 455 -28.25 -19.25 -1.72
N GLY A 456 -27.24 -18.77 -1.00
CA GLY A 456 -27.23 -17.48 -0.30
C GLY A 456 -25.82 -17.09 0.17
N LEU A 457 -25.68 -15.89 0.74
CA LEU A 457 -24.41 -15.31 1.17
C LEU A 457 -24.00 -15.72 2.60
N GLU A 458 -24.97 -16.18 3.38
CA GLU A 458 -24.90 -16.47 4.83
C GLU A 458 -23.90 -17.58 5.17
N LEU A 459 -23.56 -18.42 4.19
CA LEU A 459 -22.62 -19.54 4.32
C LEU A 459 -21.16 -19.11 4.51
N SER A 460 -20.79 -17.90 4.09
CA SER A 460 -19.39 -17.45 4.12
C SER A 460 -19.16 -15.94 4.28
N MET A 461 -20.20 -15.11 4.12
CA MET A 461 -20.11 -13.66 4.27
C MET A 461 -20.55 -13.20 5.66
N SER A 462 -19.82 -12.27 6.25
CA SER A 462 -20.18 -11.66 7.54
C SER A 462 -21.43 -10.78 7.38
N LYS A 463 -22.40 -10.94 8.30
CA LYS A 463 -23.75 -10.34 8.27
C LYS A 463 -23.80 -8.87 7.82
N TYR A 464 -22.93 -8.00 8.33
CA TYR A 464 -22.89 -6.58 7.96
C TYR A 464 -22.70 -6.31 6.45
N LEU A 465 -21.99 -7.17 5.72
CA LEU A 465 -21.84 -7.06 4.26
C LEU A 465 -23.10 -7.54 3.54
N ILE A 466 -23.76 -8.59 4.04
CA ILE A 466 -25.04 -9.08 3.49
C ILE A 466 -26.09 -7.97 3.61
N ASP A 467 -26.18 -7.33 4.78
CA ASP A 467 -27.13 -6.25 5.05
C ASP A 467 -26.86 -5.00 4.18
N ARG A 468 -25.58 -4.66 3.95
CA ARG A 468 -25.21 -3.59 3.02
C ARG A 468 -25.53 -3.95 1.56
N ILE A 469 -25.27 -5.19 1.13
CA ILE A 469 -25.57 -5.64 -0.22
C ILE A 469 -27.08 -5.62 -0.48
N ALA A 470 -27.90 -6.03 0.49
CA ALA A 470 -29.35 -5.94 0.42
C ALA A 470 -29.89 -4.50 0.38
N ALA A 471 -29.12 -3.52 0.86
CA ALA A 471 -29.46 -2.10 0.84
C ALA A 471 -29.00 -1.34 -0.42
N LEU A 472 -28.28 -1.99 -1.36
CA LEU A 472 -27.75 -1.35 -2.57
C LEU A 472 -28.68 -1.60 -3.78
N PRO A 473 -29.42 -0.59 -4.28
CA PRO A 473 -30.44 -0.78 -5.31
C PRO A 473 -29.87 -1.14 -6.70
N ASN A 474 -28.57 -0.91 -6.94
CA ASN A 474 -27.87 -1.25 -8.17
C ASN A 474 -27.12 -2.60 -8.09
N VAL A 475 -27.30 -3.39 -7.02
CA VAL A 475 -26.74 -4.75 -6.92
C VAL A 475 -27.81 -5.79 -7.26
N THR A 476 -27.46 -6.80 -8.03
CA THR A 476 -28.32 -7.95 -8.33
C THR A 476 -27.59 -9.24 -7.97
N VAL A 477 -28.12 -10.01 -7.02
CA VAL A 477 -27.50 -11.25 -6.53
C VAL A 477 -28.07 -12.46 -7.27
N HIS A 478 -27.22 -13.14 -8.02
CA HIS A 478 -27.53 -14.34 -8.80
C HIS A 478 -27.11 -15.59 -8.03
N ALA A 479 -28.04 -16.18 -7.29
CA ALA A 479 -27.82 -17.40 -6.53
C ALA A 479 -27.62 -18.63 -7.43
N ARG A 480 -26.94 -19.67 -6.91
CA ARG A 480 -26.66 -20.96 -7.59
C ARG A 480 -26.08 -20.84 -9.02
N THR A 481 -25.45 -19.71 -9.34
CA THR A 481 -25.06 -19.33 -10.70
C THR A 481 -23.56 -19.54 -10.95
N GLN A 482 -23.19 -19.98 -12.15
CA GLN A 482 -21.80 -20.23 -12.56
C GLN A 482 -21.54 -19.71 -13.97
N ILE A 483 -20.37 -19.12 -14.21
CA ILE A 483 -19.91 -18.77 -15.56
C ILE A 483 -19.60 -20.05 -16.33
N GLU A 484 -20.09 -20.15 -17.55
CA GLU A 484 -19.95 -21.30 -18.45
C GLU A 484 -19.01 -20.96 -19.64
N SER A 485 -19.05 -19.72 -20.15
CA SER A 485 -18.09 -19.20 -21.15
C SER A 485 -17.98 -17.67 -21.13
N LEU A 486 -17.02 -17.13 -21.89
CA LEU A 486 -16.75 -15.69 -22.06
C LEU A 486 -16.72 -15.33 -23.55
N GLU A 487 -17.19 -14.13 -23.89
CA GLU A 487 -17.30 -13.58 -25.23
C GLU A 487 -16.60 -12.21 -25.26
N GLY A 488 -15.89 -11.87 -26.35
CA GLY A 488 -15.07 -10.66 -26.36
C GLY A 488 -14.54 -10.22 -27.72
N ASP A 489 -14.37 -8.90 -27.84
CA ASP A 489 -13.88 -8.20 -29.02
C ASP A 489 -12.35 -8.26 -29.06
N GLY A 490 -11.81 -9.32 -29.66
CA GLY A 490 -10.36 -9.53 -29.81
C GLY A 490 -9.66 -9.88 -28.49
N ARG A 491 -9.26 -8.85 -27.73
CA ARG A 491 -8.67 -9.00 -26.37
C ARG A 491 -9.57 -8.44 -25.26
N THR A 492 -10.60 -7.68 -25.60
CA THR A 492 -11.47 -7.02 -24.62
C THR A 492 -12.67 -7.90 -24.30
N LEU A 493 -13.03 -8.06 -23.03
CA LEU A 493 -14.26 -8.77 -22.64
C LEU A 493 -15.50 -7.99 -23.13
N ALA A 494 -16.48 -8.68 -23.71
CA ALA A 494 -17.73 -8.07 -24.20
C ALA A 494 -18.98 -8.66 -23.52
N ALA A 495 -18.99 -9.96 -23.20
CA ALA A 495 -20.08 -10.57 -22.45
C ALA A 495 -19.64 -11.82 -21.64
N VAL A 496 -20.44 -12.14 -20.63
CA VAL A 496 -20.28 -13.30 -19.75
C VAL A 496 -21.51 -14.20 -19.88
N HIS A 497 -21.30 -15.48 -20.19
CA HIS A 497 -22.36 -16.48 -20.30
C HIS A 497 -22.44 -17.30 -19.02
N CYS A 498 -23.62 -17.39 -18.43
CA CYS A 498 -23.86 -17.98 -17.11
C CYS A 498 -24.92 -19.08 -17.15
N LYS A 499 -24.66 -20.16 -16.43
CA LYS A 499 -25.65 -21.19 -16.11
C LYS A 499 -26.35 -20.80 -14.79
N THR A 500 -27.66 -20.64 -14.83
CA THR A 500 -28.51 -20.35 -13.66
C THR A 500 -29.51 -21.51 -13.44
N PRO A 501 -30.24 -21.56 -12.31
CA PRO A 501 -31.33 -22.52 -12.12
C PRO A 501 -32.46 -22.39 -13.16
N ASP A 502 -32.71 -21.17 -13.63
CA ASP A 502 -33.86 -20.80 -14.47
C ASP A 502 -33.54 -20.85 -15.97
N GLY A 503 -32.28 -21.10 -16.33
CA GLY A 503 -31.80 -21.21 -17.72
C GLY A 503 -30.40 -20.60 -17.95
N PRO A 504 -29.96 -20.52 -19.21
CA PRO A 504 -28.78 -19.74 -19.58
C PRO A 504 -29.07 -18.24 -19.47
N LEU A 505 -28.10 -17.49 -18.96
CA LEU A 505 -28.14 -16.04 -18.79
C LEU A 505 -26.91 -15.42 -19.50
N LYS A 506 -27.13 -14.49 -20.44
CA LYS A 506 -26.07 -13.62 -20.97
C LYS A 506 -26.05 -12.31 -20.18
N LEU A 507 -24.85 -11.82 -19.85
CA LEU A 507 -24.63 -10.49 -19.31
C LEU A 507 -23.61 -9.77 -20.20
N ASP A 508 -24.04 -8.74 -20.93
CA ASP A 508 -23.22 -7.95 -21.84
C ASP A 508 -22.36 -6.94 -21.06
N VAL A 509 -21.36 -7.46 -20.33
CA VAL A 509 -20.44 -6.68 -19.47
C VAL A 509 -19.00 -6.76 -19.94
N ARG A 510 -18.27 -5.65 -19.73
CA ARG A 510 -16.85 -5.52 -20.06
C ARG A 510 -15.90 -5.77 -18.88
N HIS A 511 -16.43 -5.90 -17.67
CA HIS A 511 -15.65 -6.06 -16.44
C HIS A 511 -16.16 -7.22 -15.58
N LEU A 512 -15.27 -8.17 -15.31
CA LEU A 512 -15.51 -9.40 -14.55
C LEU A 512 -14.48 -9.54 -13.42
N PHE A 513 -14.97 -9.52 -12.18
CA PHE A 513 -14.18 -9.59 -10.96
C PHE A 513 -14.25 -10.98 -10.32
N LEU A 514 -13.10 -11.62 -10.08
CA LEU A 514 -13.01 -13.02 -9.66
C LEU A 514 -12.48 -13.18 -8.23
N PHE A 515 -13.39 -13.28 -7.26
CA PHE A 515 -13.12 -13.51 -5.83
C PHE A 515 -13.46 -14.97 -5.44
N THR A 516 -12.77 -15.89 -6.10
CA THR A 516 -12.95 -17.35 -6.00
C THR A 516 -12.26 -17.96 -4.77
N GLY A 517 -12.23 -19.30 -4.66
CA GLY A 517 -11.41 -19.99 -3.64
C GLY A 517 -9.91 -19.74 -3.83
N ALA A 518 -9.09 -20.06 -2.83
CA ALA A 518 -7.66 -19.73 -2.83
C ALA A 518 -6.75 -20.89 -3.32
N ASN A 519 -5.59 -20.53 -3.86
CA ASN A 519 -4.43 -21.40 -4.11
C ASN A 519 -3.21 -20.83 -3.35
N PRO A 520 -2.53 -21.59 -2.49
CA PRO A 520 -1.43 -21.08 -1.67
C PRO A 520 -0.14 -20.85 -2.48
N ASN A 521 0.66 -19.87 -2.06
CA ASN A 521 1.87 -19.46 -2.76
C ASN A 521 3.10 -20.27 -2.29
N THR A 522 3.08 -21.57 -2.56
CA THR A 522 4.05 -22.57 -2.06
C THR A 522 5.00 -23.14 -3.13
N GLY A 523 4.94 -22.66 -4.38
CA GLY A 523 5.72 -23.21 -5.49
C GLY A 523 7.25 -23.19 -5.30
N TRP A 524 7.77 -22.15 -4.63
CA TRP A 524 9.19 -21.95 -4.30
C TRP A 524 9.74 -22.88 -3.20
N LEU A 525 8.86 -23.64 -2.52
CA LEU A 525 9.24 -24.61 -1.49
C LEU A 525 9.60 -25.98 -2.10
N ARG A 526 9.41 -26.18 -3.41
CA ARG A 526 9.76 -27.43 -4.11
C ARG A 526 11.26 -27.70 -3.98
N GLY A 527 11.60 -28.88 -3.46
CA GLY A 527 12.99 -29.27 -3.18
C GLY A 527 13.42 -29.02 -1.73
N CYS A 528 12.64 -28.27 -0.95
CA CYS A 528 12.72 -28.26 0.50
C CYS A 528 11.67 -29.20 1.10
N ASN A 529 11.96 -29.82 2.25
CA ASN A 529 11.12 -30.86 2.87
C ASN A 529 9.91 -30.29 3.65
N VAL A 530 9.30 -29.20 3.17
CA VAL A 530 8.12 -28.57 3.79
C VAL A 530 6.85 -29.27 3.31
N ASN A 531 6.18 -29.96 4.23
CA ASN A 531 4.97 -30.74 3.95
C ASN A 531 3.76 -29.82 3.71
N THR A 532 2.91 -30.21 2.76
CA THR A 532 1.66 -29.50 2.42
C THR A 532 0.47 -30.45 2.44
N ASP A 533 -0.72 -29.89 2.67
CA ASP A 533 -1.98 -30.64 2.52
C ASP A 533 -2.31 -30.94 1.04
N ALA A 534 -3.35 -31.75 0.81
CA ALA A 534 -3.80 -32.10 -0.55
C ALA A 534 -4.34 -30.92 -1.40
N LYS A 535 -4.31 -29.68 -0.88
CA LYS A 535 -4.64 -28.43 -1.58
C LYS A 535 -3.41 -27.52 -1.71
N GLY A 536 -2.23 -27.96 -1.26
CA GLY A 536 -0.94 -27.28 -1.34
C GLY A 536 -0.64 -26.31 -0.18
N PHE A 537 -1.48 -26.24 0.86
CA PHE A 537 -1.24 -25.33 2.00
C PHE A 537 -0.24 -25.95 2.98
N VAL A 538 0.65 -25.14 3.55
CA VAL A 538 1.71 -25.63 4.44
C VAL A 538 1.13 -26.19 5.74
N LEU A 539 1.58 -27.39 6.13
CA LEU A 539 1.25 -28.00 7.42
C LEU A 539 2.18 -27.44 8.51
N THR A 540 1.65 -27.23 9.72
CA THR A 540 2.43 -26.76 10.88
C THR A 540 2.13 -27.55 12.16
N GLY A 541 3.06 -27.51 13.12
CA GLY A 541 2.96 -28.14 14.43
C GLY A 541 2.68 -29.65 14.31
N PRO A 542 1.82 -30.24 15.18
CA PRO A 542 1.51 -31.67 15.14
C PRO A 542 1.08 -32.18 13.75
N ALA A 543 0.43 -31.37 12.91
CA ALA A 543 0.04 -31.75 11.56
C ALA A 543 1.22 -31.87 10.58
N ALA A 544 2.34 -31.18 10.84
CA ALA A 544 3.58 -31.31 10.07
C ALA A 544 4.41 -32.54 10.51
N HIS A 545 4.35 -32.88 11.81
CA HIS A 545 5.16 -33.91 12.46
C HIS A 545 4.36 -35.19 12.79
N GLY A 546 3.50 -35.64 11.88
CA GLY A 546 2.84 -36.95 11.97
C GLY A 546 1.81 -37.15 13.08
N GLY A 547 1.39 -36.07 13.75
CA GLY A 547 0.43 -36.11 14.87
C GLY A 547 1.05 -36.21 16.27
N HIS A 548 2.38 -36.12 16.39
CA HIS A 548 3.04 -36.14 17.71
C HIS A 548 2.69 -34.88 18.53
N ALA A 549 2.32 -35.09 19.79
CA ALA A 549 1.77 -34.04 20.65
C ALA A 549 2.84 -33.13 21.30
N ASP A 550 4.10 -33.61 21.38
CA ASP A 550 5.20 -32.91 22.05
C ASP A 550 5.80 -31.75 21.23
N CYS A 551 5.22 -31.44 20.06
CA CYS A 551 5.60 -30.29 19.24
C CYS A 551 5.15 -28.97 19.88
N SER A 552 6.02 -28.39 20.73
CA SER A 552 5.83 -27.11 21.40
C SER A 552 5.58 -25.94 20.41
N SER A 553 6.21 -25.99 19.23
CA SER A 553 5.99 -25.01 18.17
C SER A 553 4.76 -25.34 17.32
N SER A 554 3.74 -24.49 17.40
CA SER A 554 2.47 -24.64 16.67
C SER A 554 2.52 -24.09 15.23
N LEU A 555 3.54 -23.29 14.90
CA LEU A 555 3.71 -22.61 13.62
C LEU A 555 4.93 -23.10 12.82
N GLU A 556 5.81 -23.91 13.42
CA GLU A 556 6.90 -24.60 12.72
C GLU A 556 6.36 -25.64 11.73
N THR A 557 7.08 -25.83 10.64
CA THR A 557 6.78 -26.79 9.56
C THR A 557 7.55 -28.08 9.76
N SER A 558 7.48 -29.03 8.83
CA SER A 558 8.28 -30.27 8.87
C SER A 558 9.80 -30.07 8.71
N VAL A 559 10.27 -28.82 8.65
CA VAL A 559 11.68 -28.42 8.58
C VAL A 559 12.02 -27.53 9.78
N PRO A 560 12.90 -27.96 10.70
CA PRO A 560 13.24 -27.19 11.90
C PRO A 560 13.80 -25.79 11.60
N GLY A 561 13.23 -24.77 12.24
CA GLY A 561 13.52 -23.36 12.00
C GLY A 561 12.85 -22.75 10.76
N VAL A 562 11.97 -23.50 10.07
CA VAL A 562 11.08 -22.96 9.04
C VAL A 562 9.66 -22.97 9.56
N PHE A 563 9.08 -21.78 9.72
CA PHE A 563 7.72 -21.56 10.20
C PHE A 563 6.80 -21.14 9.05
N ALA A 564 5.47 -21.30 9.21
CA ALA A 564 4.49 -20.78 8.26
C ALA A 564 3.32 -20.11 8.97
N ILE A 565 2.83 -18.98 8.43
CA ILE A 565 1.82 -18.12 9.06
C ILE A 565 0.81 -17.54 8.06
N GLY A 566 -0.41 -17.32 8.53
CA GLY A 566 -1.49 -16.71 7.75
C GLY A 566 -1.94 -17.56 6.56
N ASP A 567 -2.33 -16.91 5.47
CA ASP A 567 -3.14 -17.54 4.43
C ASP A 567 -2.43 -18.61 3.58
N VAL A 568 -1.11 -18.81 3.73
CA VAL A 568 -0.36 -19.94 3.14
C VAL A 568 -0.52 -21.26 3.93
N ARG A 569 -0.85 -21.14 5.22
CA ARG A 569 -0.93 -22.25 6.18
C ARG A 569 -2.25 -23.02 6.04
N SER A 570 -2.24 -24.33 6.28
CA SER A 570 -3.46 -25.12 6.34
C SER A 570 -4.25 -24.78 7.62
N ALA A 571 -5.57 -24.94 7.56
CA ALA A 571 -6.54 -24.62 8.64
C ALA A 571 -6.51 -23.20 9.26
N SER A 572 -5.64 -22.27 8.83
CA SER A 572 -5.64 -20.87 9.29
C SER A 572 -6.99 -20.17 9.01
N THR A 573 -7.38 -19.20 9.84
CA THR A 573 -8.70 -18.54 9.79
C THR A 573 -9.00 -17.72 8.51
N LYS A 574 -8.00 -17.44 7.65
CA LYS A 574 -8.11 -16.59 6.45
C LYS A 574 -8.73 -15.20 6.74
N ARG A 575 -8.18 -14.51 7.75
CA ARG A 575 -8.62 -13.19 8.24
C ARG A 575 -7.42 -12.33 8.61
N VAL A 576 -7.43 -11.04 8.22
CA VAL A 576 -6.34 -10.08 8.45
C VAL A 576 -5.88 -10.01 9.91
N ALA A 577 -6.81 -9.95 10.87
CA ALA A 577 -6.47 -9.90 12.30
C ALA A 577 -5.86 -11.22 12.83
N ALA A 578 -6.30 -12.38 12.33
CA ALA A 578 -5.72 -13.68 12.68
C ALA A 578 -4.32 -13.84 12.07
N ALA A 579 -4.14 -13.38 10.83
CA ALA A 579 -2.84 -13.36 10.15
C ALA A 579 -1.81 -12.49 10.90
N VAL A 580 -2.20 -11.29 11.37
CA VAL A 580 -1.38 -10.45 12.24
C VAL A 580 -1.07 -11.14 13.58
N GLY A 581 -2.06 -11.81 14.18
CA GLY A 581 -1.87 -12.57 15.42
C GLY A 581 -0.88 -13.74 15.29
N GLU A 582 -0.97 -14.53 14.22
CA GLU A 582 0.02 -15.58 13.91
C GLU A 582 1.40 -14.96 13.65
N GLY A 583 1.45 -13.79 12.99
CA GLY A 583 2.69 -13.06 12.72
C GLY A 583 3.40 -12.51 13.96
N ALA A 584 2.66 -12.15 15.02
CA ALA A 584 3.24 -11.84 16.33
C ALA A 584 3.65 -13.13 17.08
N ALA A 585 2.77 -14.14 17.11
CA ALA A 585 2.97 -15.36 17.90
C ALA A 585 4.18 -16.22 17.45
N VAL A 586 4.59 -16.13 16.17
CA VAL A 586 5.78 -16.86 15.68
C VAL A 586 7.10 -16.33 16.25
N VAL A 587 7.16 -15.04 16.63
CA VAL A 587 8.40 -14.41 17.14
C VAL A 587 8.86 -15.01 18.46
N SER A 588 7.92 -15.33 19.36
CA SER A 588 8.19 -16.08 20.58
C SER A 588 8.75 -17.49 20.32
N GLN A 589 8.32 -18.15 19.24
CA GLN A 589 8.79 -19.48 18.86
C GLN A 589 10.20 -19.43 18.23
N ILE A 590 10.49 -18.35 17.49
CA ILE A 590 11.84 -18.04 16.98
C ILE A 590 12.82 -17.79 18.14
N HIS A 591 12.46 -16.96 19.13
CA HIS A 591 13.31 -16.72 20.30
C HIS A 591 13.63 -17.99 21.08
N GLY A 592 12.65 -18.88 21.28
CA GLY A 592 12.87 -20.20 21.91
C GLY A 592 13.91 -21.03 21.15
N LEU A 593 13.71 -21.22 19.84
CA LEU A 593 14.62 -22.00 18.99
C LEU A 593 16.03 -21.41 18.92
N LEU A 594 16.17 -20.08 18.88
CA LEU A 594 17.48 -19.41 18.90
C LEU A 594 18.21 -19.62 20.24
N ALA A 595 17.49 -19.53 21.36
CA ALA A 595 18.06 -19.79 22.69
C ALA A 595 18.48 -21.26 22.87
N GLU A 596 17.66 -22.22 22.43
CA GLU A 596 17.99 -23.66 22.45
C GLU A 596 19.26 -23.95 21.61
N ARG A 597 19.36 -23.37 20.41
CA ARG A 597 20.54 -23.50 19.55
C ARG A 597 21.79 -22.88 20.18
N GLN A 598 21.66 -21.73 20.85
CA GLN A 598 22.77 -21.10 21.59
C GLN A 598 23.22 -21.98 22.77
N GLU A 599 22.29 -22.55 23.54
CA GLU A 599 22.61 -23.44 24.65
C GLU A 599 23.30 -24.73 24.18
N LEU A 600 22.85 -25.31 23.07
CA LEU A 600 23.49 -26.48 22.44
C LEU A 600 24.89 -26.16 21.91
N ALA A 601 25.09 -24.99 21.30
CA ALA A 601 26.41 -24.55 20.85
C ALA A 601 27.39 -24.34 22.02
N LEU A 602 26.92 -23.73 23.12
CA LEU A 602 27.70 -23.57 24.34
C LEU A 602 28.05 -24.92 25.00
N LYS A 603 27.12 -25.89 24.99
CA LYS A 603 27.37 -27.25 25.48
C LYS A 603 28.38 -28.01 24.61
N ALA A 604 28.35 -27.82 23.29
CA ALA A 604 29.32 -28.44 22.38
C ALA A 604 30.73 -27.83 22.55
N GLY A 605 30.84 -26.50 22.56
CA GLY A 605 32.12 -25.79 22.72
C GLY A 605 32.71 -25.83 24.14
N ALA A 606 32.05 -26.50 25.09
CA ALA A 606 32.56 -26.79 26.43
C ALA A 606 33.04 -28.25 26.59
N VAL A 607 33.12 -29.00 25.49
CA VAL A 607 33.58 -30.41 25.41
C VAL A 607 34.85 -30.54 24.55
N GLU A 608 35.32 -29.45 23.94
CA GLU A 608 36.67 -29.30 23.34
C GLU A 608 37.66 -28.68 24.35
#